data_AF-A0A6P0DW49-F1
#
_entry.id   AF-A0A6P0DW49-F1
#
_cell.length_a   1.000
_cell.length_b   1.000
_cell.length_c   1.000
_cell.angle_alpha   90.00
_cell.angle_beta   90.00
_cell.angle_gamma   90.00
#
_symmetry.space_group_name_H-M   'P 1'
#
loop_
_entity.id
_entity.type
_entity.pdbx_description
1 polymer ?
#
loop_
_entity_poly.entity_id
_entity_poly.type
_entity_poly.pdbx_seq_one_letter_code
_entity_poly.pdbx_strand_id
1 'polypeptide(L)'
;MFKQAVPFGLLAALAFGASAQETSQSGLKFSGYYKSLLEESETIVPGGQRYLLDLNRLRLQLQGKLSEHVAVDLQYDNELLFGSYLHTAQFASQSSLAPDQYLDLDGNYLRGGSYYGQHR
;
A
#
# COMPACT_ATOMS: atom_id res chain seq x y z
N MET A 1 -30.60 -17.95 -25.01
CA MET A 1 -29.36 -17.71 -25.78
C MET A 1 -28.45 -16.84 -24.91
N PHE A 2 -27.55 -17.46 -24.15
CA PHE A 2 -26.67 -16.75 -23.22
C PHE A 2 -25.40 -16.30 -23.96
N LYS A 3 -25.11 -15.00 -23.93
CA LYS A 3 -23.81 -14.46 -24.35
C LYS A 3 -23.11 -13.96 -23.10
N GLN A 4 -22.22 -14.78 -22.54
CA GLN A 4 -21.27 -14.36 -21.53
C GLN A 4 -20.11 -13.67 -22.25
N ALA A 5 -19.94 -12.37 -22.01
CA ALA A 5 -18.75 -11.63 -22.41
C ALA A 5 -17.86 -11.53 -21.17
N VAL A 6 -16.73 -12.23 -21.21
CA VAL A 6 -15.63 -12.08 -20.26
C VAL A 6 -14.70 -11.01 -20.83
N PRO A 7 -14.48 -9.86 -20.17
CA PRO A 7 -13.29 -9.08 -20.43
C PRO A 7 -12.17 -9.60 -19.52
N PHE A 8 -11.17 -10.19 -20.16
CA PHE A 8 -9.85 -10.48 -19.61
C PHE A 8 -9.22 -9.16 -19.13
N GLY A 9 -9.10 -8.96 -17.82
CA GLY A 9 -8.31 -7.89 -17.24
C GLY A 9 -6.82 -8.25 -17.32
N LEU A 10 -6.05 -7.50 -18.11
CA LEU A 10 -4.61 -7.67 -18.23
C LEU A 10 -3.92 -7.00 -17.02
N LEU A 11 -3.62 -7.77 -15.98
CA LEU A 11 -2.81 -7.33 -14.84
C LEU A 11 -1.32 -7.37 -15.21
N ALA A 12 -0.74 -6.23 -15.55
CA ALA A 12 0.70 -6.06 -15.69
C ALA A 12 1.29 -5.62 -14.33
N ALA A 13 1.66 -6.57 -13.48
CA ALA A 13 2.40 -6.29 -12.25
C ALA A 13 3.91 -6.15 -12.59
N LEU A 14 4.40 -4.92 -12.73
CA LEU A 14 5.83 -4.64 -12.81
C LEU A 14 6.44 -4.68 -11.39
N ALA A 15 6.86 -5.86 -10.95
CA ALA A 15 7.62 -6.00 -9.71
C ALA A 15 9.11 -5.70 -9.99
N PHE A 16 9.55 -4.46 -9.73
CA PHE A 16 10.98 -4.15 -9.62
C PHE A 16 11.49 -4.59 -8.25
N GLY A 17 11.93 -5.84 -8.16
CA GLY A 17 12.68 -6.33 -7.00
C GLY A 17 14.14 -5.96 -7.13
N ALA A 18 14.62 -5.02 -6.30
CA ALA A 18 16.05 -4.81 -6.13
C ALA A 18 16.62 -6.00 -5.34
N SER A 19 17.22 -6.96 -6.03
CA SER A 19 18.00 -8.02 -5.38
C SER A 19 19.29 -7.41 -4.83
N ALA A 20 19.27 -7.03 -3.55
CA ALA A 20 20.48 -6.64 -2.84
C ALA A 20 21.41 -7.86 -2.74
N GLN A 21 22.61 -7.74 -3.29
CA GLN A 21 23.67 -8.74 -3.22
C GLN A 21 24.07 -8.94 -1.75
N GLU A 22 23.91 -10.15 -1.22
CA GLU A 22 24.28 -10.47 0.16
C GLU A 22 25.80 -10.46 0.33
N THR A 23 26.35 -9.35 0.81
CA THR A 23 27.68 -9.34 1.40
C THR A 23 27.57 -9.87 2.82
N SER A 24 28.09 -11.08 3.04
CA SER A 24 28.24 -11.70 4.36
C SER A 24 29.26 -10.94 5.20
N GLN A 25 28.83 -9.85 5.82
CA GLN A 25 29.41 -9.35 7.06
C GLN A 25 28.27 -9.23 8.06
N SER A 26 28.50 -9.70 9.29
CA SER A 26 27.61 -9.42 10.43
C SER A 26 27.22 -7.95 10.39
N GLY A 27 25.96 -7.68 10.07
CA GLY A 27 25.55 -6.36 9.63
C GLY A 27 24.06 -6.28 9.37
N LEU A 28 23.57 -5.05 9.36
CA LEU A 28 22.18 -4.76 9.10
C LEU A 28 21.86 -4.98 7.62
N LYS A 29 20.81 -5.74 7.34
CA LYS A 29 20.22 -5.91 6.01
C LYS A 29 19.12 -4.87 5.82
N PHE A 30 19.28 -4.04 4.79
CA PHE A 30 18.23 -3.13 4.33
C PHE A 30 17.58 -3.73 3.08
N SER A 31 16.25 -3.79 3.09
CA SER A 31 15.45 -4.35 2.00
C SER A 31 14.11 -3.64 1.89
N GLY A 32 13.36 -3.90 0.84
CA GLY A 32 12.06 -3.30 0.65
C GLY A 32 11.50 -3.54 -0.74
N TYR A 33 10.33 -2.95 -0.99
CA TYR A 33 9.75 -2.90 -2.32
C TYR A 33 8.94 -1.62 -2.50
N TYR A 34 8.75 -1.28 -3.77
CA TYR A 34 7.78 -0.30 -4.20
C TYR A 34 6.78 -0.98 -5.13
N LYS A 35 5.49 -0.72 -4.91
CA LYS A 35 4.39 -1.18 -5.76
C LYS A 35 3.48 -0.02 -6.12
N SER A 36 2.99 -0.02 -7.35
CA SER A 36 2.00 0.92 -7.85
C SER A 36 0.88 0.16 -8.53
N LEU A 37 -0.35 0.57 -8.29
CA LEU A 37 -1.57 0.01 -8.87
C LEU A 37 -2.47 1.15 -9.34
N LEU A 38 -2.74 1.19 -10.65
CA LEU A 38 -3.73 2.07 -11.23
C LEU A 38 -4.98 1.25 -11.58
N GLU A 39 -6.13 1.66 -11.07
CA GLU A 39 -7.41 0.98 -11.24
C GLU A 39 -8.51 1.98 -11.63
N GLU A 40 -9.31 1.61 -12.62
CA GLU A 40 -10.60 2.24 -12.91
C GLU A 40 -11.70 1.26 -12.56
N SER A 41 -12.66 1.70 -11.74
CA SER A 41 -13.72 0.82 -11.21
C SER A 41 -14.93 1.64 -10.78
N GLU A 42 -15.89 1.00 -10.10
CA GLU A 42 -17.09 1.63 -9.57
C GLU A 42 -17.31 1.26 -8.10
N THR A 43 -17.87 2.19 -7.33
CA THR A 43 -18.17 1.96 -5.91
C THR A 43 -19.26 0.90 -5.74
N ILE A 44 -19.22 0.23 -4.59
CA ILE A 44 -20.23 -0.75 -4.17
C ILE A 44 -21.24 -0.08 -3.21
N VAL A 45 -20.82 0.93 -2.44
CA VAL A 45 -21.67 1.65 -1.48
C VAL A 45 -21.34 3.15 -1.42
N PRO A 46 -22.25 4.05 -1.84
CA PRO A 46 -23.39 3.79 -2.73
C PRO A 46 -22.91 3.19 -4.05
N GLY A 47 -23.68 2.30 -4.66
CA GLY A 47 -23.26 1.57 -5.86
C GLY A 47 -23.17 2.44 -7.12
N GLY A 48 -22.23 2.14 -8.01
CA GLY A 48 -22.20 2.62 -9.40
C GLY A 48 -21.52 3.98 -9.63
N GLN A 49 -20.88 4.58 -8.62
CA GLN A 49 -20.06 5.76 -8.83
C GLN A 49 -18.71 5.34 -9.41
N ARG A 50 -18.44 5.70 -10.68
CA ARG A 50 -17.14 5.45 -11.31
C ARG A 50 -16.02 6.25 -10.65
N TYR A 51 -14.86 5.63 -10.52
CA TYR A 51 -13.67 6.27 -9.99
C TYR A 51 -12.38 5.75 -10.65
N LEU A 52 -11.34 6.57 -10.53
CA LEU A 52 -9.95 6.20 -10.78
C LEU A 52 -9.22 6.17 -9.42
N LEU A 53 -8.42 5.15 -9.20
CA LEU A 53 -7.57 4.97 -8.03
C LEU A 53 -6.14 4.71 -8.47
N ASP A 54 -5.21 5.51 -7.98
CA ASP A 54 -3.78 5.24 -8.07
C ASP A 54 -3.24 4.99 -6.65
N LEU A 55 -2.89 3.74 -6.37
CA LEU A 55 -2.38 3.27 -5.08
C LEU A 55 -0.89 2.97 -5.20
N ASN A 56 -0.09 3.67 -4.40
CA ASN A 56 1.35 3.50 -4.32
C ASN A 56 1.74 3.05 -2.91
N ARG A 57 2.52 1.97 -2.82
CA ARG A 57 2.96 1.40 -1.55
C ARG A 57 4.46 1.21 -1.53
N LEU A 58 5.11 1.85 -0.57
CA LEU A 58 6.53 1.70 -0.27
C LEU A 58 6.67 0.94 1.05
N ARG A 59 7.33 -0.22 1.01
CA ARG A 59 7.70 -0.96 2.21
C ARG A 59 9.20 -1.03 2.34
N LEU A 60 9.72 -0.66 3.50
CA LEU A 60 11.12 -0.73 3.87
C LEU A 60 11.29 -1.65 5.07
N GLN A 61 12.38 -2.39 5.11
CA GLN A 61 12.75 -3.27 6.21
C GLN A 61 14.24 -3.18 6.49
N LEU A 62 14.56 -3.00 7.77
CA LEU A 62 15.91 -3.04 8.31
C LEU A 62 15.99 -4.16 9.35
N GLN A 63 16.76 -5.19 9.07
CA GLN A 63 16.86 -6.37 9.92
C GLN A 63 18.31 -6.78 10.13
N GLY A 64 18.69 -7.16 11.35
CA GLY A 64 20.00 -7.75 11.61
C GLY A 64 20.43 -7.68 13.06
N LYS A 65 21.64 -8.17 13.33
CA LYS A 65 22.27 -8.07 14.65
C LYS A 65 23.05 -6.76 14.74
N LEU A 66 22.71 -5.92 15.72
CA LEU A 66 23.47 -4.72 16.08
C LEU A 66 24.70 -5.07 16.94
N SER A 67 24.56 -6.09 17.80
CA SER A 67 25.63 -6.65 18.62
C SER A 67 25.35 -8.14 18.90
N GLU A 68 26.20 -8.81 19.66
CA GLU A 68 25.98 -10.21 20.06
C GLU A 68 24.65 -10.42 20.80
N HIS A 69 24.16 -9.39 21.51
CA HIS A 69 22.99 -9.47 22.39
C HIS A 69 21.79 -8.66 21.90
N VAL A 70 21.95 -7.87 20.83
CA VAL A 70 20.90 -6.97 20.33
C VAL A 70 20.67 -7.22 18.84
N ALA A 71 19.42 -7.49 18.48
CA ALA A 71 18.95 -7.56 17.11
C ALA A 71 17.86 -6.51 16.88
N VAL A 72 17.76 -6.05 15.64
CA VAL A 72 16.71 -5.13 15.18
C VAL A 72 15.93 -5.80 14.05
N ASP A 73 14.62 -5.58 14.07
CA ASP A 73 13.71 -5.82 12.95
C ASP A 73 12.75 -4.63 12.92
N LEU A 74 13.05 -3.68 12.04
CA LEU A 74 12.27 -2.48 11.84
C LEU A 74 11.62 -2.55 10.46
N GLN A 75 10.31 -2.35 10.42
CA GLN A 75 9.54 -2.29 9.19
C GLN A 75 8.79 -0.97 9.14
N TYR A 76 8.76 -0.36 7.96
CA TYR A 76 8.02 0.86 7.70
C TYR A 76 7.22 0.66 6.42
N ASP A 77 5.91 0.81 6.51
CA ASP A 77 5.01 0.73 5.38
C ASP A 77 4.37 2.10 5.14
N ASN A 78 4.35 2.52 3.89
CA ASN A 78 3.81 3.81 3.48
C ASN A 78 2.89 3.63 2.29
N GLU A 79 1.66 4.09 2.43
CA GLU A 79 0.63 4.03 1.39
C GLU A 79 0.23 5.45 0.98
N LEU A 80 0.25 5.70 -0.33
CA LEU A 80 -0.17 6.93 -0.97
C LEU A 80 -1.29 6.60 -1.98
N LEU A 81 -2.42 7.25 -1.83
CA LEU A 81 -3.57 7.11 -2.71
C LEU A 81 -3.80 8.43 -3.45
N PHE A 82 -4.11 8.34 -4.73
CA PHE A 82 -4.52 9.45 -5.57
C PHE A 82 -5.74 9.09 -6.41
N GLY A 83 -6.38 10.10 -6.98
CA GLY A 83 -7.47 9.93 -7.95
C GLY A 83 -8.84 10.23 -7.36
N SER A 84 -9.87 9.93 -8.16
CA SER A 84 -11.24 10.31 -7.84
C SER A 84 -11.91 9.41 -6.81
N TYR A 85 -11.31 8.25 -6.48
CA TYR A 85 -11.79 7.38 -5.41
C TYR A 85 -11.90 8.10 -4.06
N LEU A 86 -11.00 9.05 -3.80
CA LEU A 86 -10.95 9.81 -2.55
C LEU A 86 -12.16 10.75 -2.34
N HIS A 87 -12.89 11.07 -3.42
CA HIS A 87 -14.13 11.84 -3.37
C HIS A 87 -15.38 10.98 -3.12
N THR A 88 -15.23 9.66 -3.03
CA THR A 88 -16.37 8.75 -2.87
C THR A 88 -16.83 8.68 -1.41
N ALA A 89 -18.13 8.49 -1.20
CA ALA A 89 -18.66 8.20 0.13
C ALA A 89 -18.13 6.86 0.69
N GLN A 90 -17.78 5.91 -0.21
CA GLN A 90 -17.14 4.65 0.15
C GLN A 90 -15.79 4.89 0.85
N PHE A 91 -14.91 5.68 0.24
CA PHE A 91 -13.63 6.05 0.86
C PHE A 91 -13.81 6.81 2.18
N ALA A 92 -14.75 7.75 2.24
CA ALA A 92 -15.04 8.50 3.47
C ALA A 92 -15.45 7.56 4.63
N SER A 93 -16.26 6.53 4.34
CA SER A 93 -16.65 5.53 5.34
C SER A 93 -15.49 4.65 5.77
N GLN A 94 -14.68 4.15 4.84
CA GLN A 94 -13.56 3.24 5.12
C GLN A 94 -12.42 3.92 5.87
N SER A 95 -12.09 5.16 5.49
CA SER A 95 -11.01 5.95 6.13
C SER A 95 -11.36 6.44 7.53
N SER A 96 -12.61 6.27 7.98
CA SER A 96 -13.08 6.64 9.31
C SER A 96 -13.09 5.47 10.31
N LEU A 97 -12.77 4.26 9.85
CA LEU A 97 -12.67 3.10 10.72
C LEU A 97 -11.47 3.26 11.64
N ALA A 98 -11.70 3.12 12.95
CA ALA A 98 -10.64 3.17 13.95
C ALA A 98 -9.67 1.98 13.77
N PRO A 99 -8.36 2.19 13.86
CA PRO A 99 -7.40 1.10 13.88
C PRO A 99 -7.62 0.25 15.13
N ASP A 100 -7.71 -1.07 14.94
CA ASP A 100 -7.97 -2.03 16.02
C ASP A 100 -6.63 -2.52 16.61
N GLN A 101 -5.93 -1.66 17.37
CA GLN A 101 -4.63 -2.01 17.96
C GLN A 101 -4.37 -1.37 19.34
N TYR A 102 -3.67 -2.13 20.20
CA TYR A 102 -3.25 -1.72 21.56
C TYR A 102 -2.03 -0.78 21.56
N LEU A 103 -1.24 -0.75 20.48
CA LEU A 103 -0.13 0.17 20.25
C LEU A 103 -0.30 0.77 18.85
N ASP A 104 -0.83 1.99 18.77
CA ASP A 104 -1.13 2.66 17.51
C ASP A 104 0.07 3.50 17.06
N LEU A 105 0.80 2.97 16.08
CA LEU A 105 1.80 3.71 15.31
C LEU A 105 1.31 3.94 13.87
N ASP A 106 0.06 3.62 13.57
CA ASP A 106 -0.56 3.88 12.28
C ASP A 106 -1.06 5.33 12.26
N GLY A 107 -0.98 5.97 11.10
CA GLY A 107 -1.31 7.38 11.05
C GLY A 107 -1.39 7.94 9.66
N ASN A 108 -2.35 8.84 9.46
CA ASN A 108 -2.38 9.67 8.27
C ASN A 108 -1.55 10.94 8.50
N TYR A 109 -0.75 11.29 7.50
CA TYR A 109 0.06 12.52 7.51
C TYR A 109 -0.26 13.43 6.33
N LEU A 110 -1.07 12.95 5.40
CA LEU A 110 -1.47 13.68 4.21
C LEU A 110 -2.94 13.39 3.90
N ARG A 111 -3.75 14.45 3.81
CA ARG A 111 -5.17 14.35 3.45
C ARG A 111 -5.60 15.58 2.65
N GLY A 112 -6.13 15.34 1.46
CA GLY A 112 -6.73 16.37 0.60
C GLY A 112 -7.78 15.76 -0.32
N GLY A 113 -8.34 16.55 -1.23
CA GLY A 113 -9.41 16.06 -2.11
C GLY A 113 -8.98 14.91 -3.01
N SER A 114 -7.78 15.00 -3.61
CA SER A 114 -7.32 14.02 -4.61
C SER A 114 -6.01 13.33 -4.22
N TYR A 115 -5.62 13.42 -2.94
CA TYR A 115 -4.46 12.75 -2.39
C TYR A 115 -4.70 12.33 -0.93
N TYR A 116 -4.15 11.19 -0.54
CA TYR A 116 -4.22 10.68 0.82
C TYR A 116 -2.97 9.85 1.13
N GLY A 117 -2.38 10.03 2.30
CA GLY A 117 -1.13 9.37 2.68
C GLY A 117 -1.15 8.90 4.13
N GLN A 118 -0.71 7.66 4.34
CA GLN A 118 -0.66 7.03 5.65
C GLN A 118 0.58 6.14 5.81
N HIS A 119 1.03 5.96 7.03
CA HIS A 119 1.99 4.92 7.41
C HIS A 119 1.28 3.78 8.17
N ARG A 120 1.84 2.57 8.05
CA ARG A 120 1.39 1.32 8.68
C ARG A 120 2.60 0.44 9.05
#